data_AF-A0A8T7EWG8-F1
#
_entry.id   AF-A0A8T7EWG8-F1
#
_cell.length_a   1.000
_cell.length_b   1.000
_cell.length_c   1.000
_cell.angle_alpha   90.00
_cell.angle_beta   90.00
_cell.angle_gamma   90.00
#
_symmetry.space_group_name_H-M   'P 1'
#
loop_
_entity.id
_entity.type
_entity.pdbx_description
1 polymer ?
#
loop_
_entity_poly.entity_id
_entity_poly.type
_entity_poly.pdbx_seq_one_letter_code
_entity_poly.pdbx_strand_id
1 'polypeptide(L)' 'MKIAIQHHLLPGSSLTEQFQYAAEFGFDGVEFRRHGACRLSSSARSATT' A
#
# COMPACT_ATOMS: atom_id res chain seq x y z
N MET A 1 -2.16 23.22 -6.39
CA MET A 1 -2.39 22.23 -5.31
C MET A 1 -2.49 20.86 -5.95
N LYS A 2 -1.97 19.79 -5.34
CA LYS A 2 -2.10 18.42 -5.86
C LYS A 2 -3.10 17.63 -5.02
N ILE A 3 -3.92 16.79 -5.64
CA ILE A 3 -4.95 15.97 -4.98
C ILE A 3 -4.74 14.51 -5.36
N ALA A 4 -4.66 13.62 -4.36
CA ALA A 4 -4.51 12.19 -4.54
C ALA A 4 -5.70 11.43 -3.92
N ILE A 5 -5.93 10.19 -4.38
CA ILE A 5 -7.00 9.30 -3.90
C ILE A 5 -6.43 8.01 -3.31
N GLN A 6 -7.10 7.45 -2.30
CA GLN A 6 -6.69 6.18 -1.68
C GLN A 6 -7.03 5.00 -2.60
N HIS A 7 -6.07 4.10 -2.82
CA HIS A 7 -6.19 3.00 -3.79
C HIS A 7 -7.41 2.08 -3.60
N HIS A 8 -7.90 1.89 -2.36
CA HIS A 8 -9.03 1.01 -2.07
C HIS A 8 -10.41 1.65 -2.35
N LEU A 9 -10.44 2.95 -2.65
CA LEU A 9 -11.65 3.65 -3.08
C LEU A 9 -11.82 3.61 -4.60
N LEU A 10 -10.77 3.26 -5.34
CA LEU A 10 -10.80 3.16 -6.79
C LEU A 10 -11.31 1.78 -7.22
N PRO A 11 -12.18 1.70 -8.25
CA PRO A 11 -12.48 0.45 -8.91
C PRO A 11 -11.24 -0.07 -9.65
N GLY A 12 -11.24 -1.37 -9.97
CA GLY A 12 -10.16 -2.01 -10.71
C GLY A 12 -9.43 -3.07 -9.90
N SER A 13 -9.09 -4.15 -10.59
CA SER A 13 -8.40 -5.32 -10.07
C SER A 13 -6.87 -5.19 -10.16
N SER A 14 -6.38 -4.33 -11.05
CA SER A 14 -4.95 -4.08 -11.27
C SER A 14 -4.56 -2.65 -10.91
N LEU A 15 -3.27 -2.44 -10.62
CA LEU A 15 -2.73 -1.11 -10.37
C LEU A 15 -2.92 -0.20 -11.59
N THR A 16 -2.72 -0.73 -12.79
CA THR A 16 -2.87 0.03 -14.04
C THR A 16 -4.29 0.57 -14.20
N GLU A 17 -5.31 -0.28 -13.96
CA GLU A 17 -6.72 0.15 -13.98
C GLU A 17 -6.98 1.25 -12.95
N GLN A 18 -6.48 1.10 -11.73
CA GLN A 18 -6.65 2.10 -10.67
C GLN A 18 -6.00 3.44 -11.04
N PHE A 19 -4.79 3.44 -11.61
CA PHE A 19 -4.15 4.67 -12.09
C PHE A 19 -4.90 5.29 -13.27
N GLN A 20 -5.43 4.47 -14.18
CA GLN A 20 -6.23 4.96 -15.29
C GLN A 20 -7.51 5.64 -14.79
N TYR A 21 -8.26 5.00 -13.89
CA TYR A 21 -9.43 5.61 -13.28
C TYR A 21 -9.07 6.92 -12.54
N ALA A 22 -8.00 6.92 -11.74
CA ALA A 22 -7.57 8.13 -11.04
C ALA A 22 -7.31 9.30 -12.00
N ALA A 23 -6.67 9.04 -13.14
CA ALA A 23 -6.42 10.04 -14.17
C ALA A 23 -7.72 10.54 -14.84
N GLU A 24 -8.66 9.62 -15.14
CA GLU A 24 -9.96 9.95 -15.74
C GLU A 24 -10.82 10.86 -14.83
N PHE A 25 -10.71 10.69 -13.50
CA PHE A 25 -11.41 11.53 -12.52
C PHE A 25 -10.64 12.81 -12.13
N GLY A 26 -9.45 13.05 -12.70
CA GLY A 26 -8.67 14.27 -12.50
C GLY A 26 -7.82 14.29 -11.23
N PHE A 27 -7.48 13.13 -10.66
CA PHE A 27 -6.53 13.03 -9.56
C PHE A 27 -5.08 13.08 -10.06
N ASP A 28 -4.21 13.71 -9.28
CA ASP A 28 -2.77 13.81 -9.57
C ASP A 28 -2.00 12.53 -9.18
N GLY A 29 -2.62 11.61 -8.43
CA GLY A 29 -1.98 10.38 -8.00
C GLY A 29 -2.86 9.47 -7.15
N VAL A 30 -2.29 8.30 -6.83
CA VAL A 30 -2.92 7.25 -6.02
C VAL A 30 -2.05 6.95 -4.81
N GLU A 31 -2.65 6.94 -3.62
CA GLU A 31 -1.98 6.64 -2.35
C GLU A 31 -2.13 5.16 -1.98
N PHE A 32 -1.01 4.52 -1.65
CA PHE A 32 -0.95 3.11 -1.26
C PHE A 32 -0.64 2.93 0.22
N ARG A 33 -1.39 2.02 0.87
CA ARG A 33 -1.05 1.58 2.21
C ARG A 33 0.00 0.48 2.14
N ARG A 34 1.21 0.77 2.64
CA ARG A 34 2.22 -0.27 2.83
C ARG A 34 1.86 -1.13 4.04
N HIS A 35 1.67 -2.42 3.83
CA HIS A 35 1.62 -3.40 4.91
C HIS A 35 3.03 -3.92 5.19
N GLY A 36 3.62 -3.52 6.32
CA GLY A 36 4.90 -4.06 6.78
C GLY A 36 4.69 -5.31 7.62
N ALA A 37 5.18 -6.47 7.17
CA ALA A 37 5.35 -7.62 8.05
C ALA A 37 6.63 -7.41 8.87
N CYS A 38 6.50 -6.96 10.11
CA CYS A 38 7.60 -6.98 11.05
C CYS A 38 7.87 -8.45 11.41
N ARG A 39 8.75 -9.13 10.66
CA ARG A 39 9.25 -10.45 11.05
C ARG A 39 10.18 -10.25 12.25
N LEU A 40 9.62 -10.29 13.45
CA LEU A 40 10.40 -10.45 14.68
C LEU A 40 11.01 -11.85 14.64
N SER A 41 12.28 -11.95 14.27
CA SER A 41 13.06 -13.17 14.50
C SER A 41 13.32 -13.26 16.02
N SER A 42 12.51 -14.04 16.72
CA SER A 42 12.79 -14.42 18.10
C SER A 42 13.98 -15.40 18.10
N SER A 43 15.20 -14.86 18.13
CA SER A 43 16.39 -15.65 18.41
C SER A 43 16.43 -15.93 19.92
N ALA A 44 15.67 -16.95 20.34
CA ALA A 44 15.70 -17.47 21.70
C ALA A 44 17.08 -18.11 21.93
N ARG A 45 17.98 -17.40 22.63
CA ARG A 45 19.17 -18.01 23.21
C ARG A 45 18.72 -18.81 24.43
N SER A 46 18.67 -20.12 24.30
CA SER A 46 18.64 -21.02 25.46
C SER A 46 19.97 -20.86 26.21
N ALA A 47 19.93 -20.24 27.38
CA ALA A 47 20.97 -20.37 28.39
C ALA A 47 20.46 -21.36 29.43
N THR A 48 21.06 -22.55 29.47
CA THR A 48 20.87 -23.49 30.58
C THR A 48 22.22 -23.64 31.26
N THR A 49 22.28 -23.21 32.52
CA THR A 49 23.37 -23.46 33.48
C THR A 49 23.08 -24.76 34.21
#